data_AF-A0A730WFX0-F1
#
_entry.id   AF-A0A730WFX0-F1
#
_cell.length_a   1.000
_cell.length_b   1.000
_cell.length_c   1.000
_cell.angle_alpha   90.00
_cell.angle_beta   90.00
_cell.angle_gamma   90.00
#
_symmetry.space_group_name_H-M   'P 1'
#
loop_
_entity.id
_entity.type
_entity.pdbx_description
1 polymer ?
#
loop_
_entity_poly.entity_id
_entity_poly.type
_entity_poly.pdbx_seq_one_letter_code
_entity_poly.pdbx_strand_id
1 'polypeptide(L)'
;QQATAQAPGLLDRALDPAAQPLNEEEMARLALGLRTRLQNDAGNVEGWLMLGRIGMVLGNAGTATGAYANAYRLDPENRGAALGYAEALTRSSDPEDNRRGG
;
A
#
# COMPACT_ATOMS: atom_id res chain seq x y z
N GLN A 1 7.64 15.38 9.18
CA GLN A 1 8.02 14.16 9.93
C GLN A 1 6.89 13.60 10.82
N GLN A 2 5.68 14.20 10.88
CA GLN A 2 4.61 13.74 11.79
C GLN A 2 3.88 12.45 11.32
N ALA A 3 3.73 12.23 10.01
CA ALA A 3 3.05 11.04 9.47
C ALA A 3 3.75 9.72 9.86
N THR A 4 5.09 9.70 9.82
CA THR A 4 5.89 8.54 10.22
C THR A 4 5.74 8.22 11.70
N ALA A 5 5.54 9.23 12.55
CA ALA A 5 5.36 9.07 13.99
C ALA A 5 3.98 8.50 14.36
N GLN A 6 2.95 8.75 13.55
CA GLN A 6 1.59 8.25 13.77
C GLN A 6 1.33 6.89 13.12
N ALA A 7 2.17 6.49 12.16
CA ALA A 7 1.98 5.26 11.38
C ALA A 7 1.83 3.98 12.20
N PRO A 8 2.56 3.75 13.31
CA PRO A 8 2.35 2.54 14.13
C PRO A 8 0.95 2.45 14.72
N GLY A 9 0.39 3.56 15.22
CA GLY A 9 -0.96 3.58 15.78
C GLY A 9 -2.06 3.45 14.72
N LEU A 10 -1.82 4.02 13.53
CA LEU A 10 -2.72 3.84 12.39
C LEU A 10 -2.69 2.40 11.86
N LEU A 11 -1.52 1.76 11.88
CA LEU A 11 -1.36 0.36 11.49
C LEU A 11 -2.12 -0.56 12.43
N ASP A 12 -1.96 -0.36 13.75
CA ASP A 12 -2.69 -1.11 14.77
C ASP A 12 -4.20 -1.01 14.54
N ARG A 13 -4.70 0.20 14.31
CA ARG A 13 -6.11 0.45 14.03
C ARG A 13 -6.59 -0.16 12.71
N ALA A 14 -5.75 -0.23 11.69
CA ALA A 14 -6.07 -0.86 10.42
C ALA A 14 -6.13 -2.39 10.50
N LEU A 15 -5.45 -2.98 11.49
CA LEU A 15 -5.41 -4.42 11.73
C LEU A 15 -6.50 -4.89 12.70
N ASP A 16 -7.06 -3.99 13.50
CA ASP A 16 -8.16 -4.29 14.42
C ASP A 16 -9.54 -4.18 13.73
N PRO A 17 -10.28 -5.29 13.53
CA PRO A 17 -11.59 -5.27 12.91
C PRO A 17 -12.67 -4.59 13.77
N ALA A 18 -12.43 -4.42 15.08
CA ALA A 18 -13.35 -3.72 15.99
C ALA A 18 -13.11 -2.21 16.04
N ALA A 19 -11.99 -1.74 15.48
CA ALA A 19 -11.66 -0.32 15.48
C ALA A 19 -12.43 0.47 14.41
N GLN A 20 -12.53 1.78 14.63
CA GLN A 20 -13.08 2.67 13.61
C GLN A 20 -12.19 2.67 12.37
N PRO A 21 -12.77 2.48 11.16
CA PRO A 21 -12.03 2.51 9.91
C PRO A 21 -11.17 3.78 9.78
N LEU A 22 -10.03 3.66 9.10
CA LEU A 22 -9.24 4.82 8.74
C LEU A 22 -9.99 5.64 7.70
N ASN A 23 -10.03 6.97 7.87
CA ASN A 23 -10.43 7.85 6.78
C ASN A 23 -9.29 7.96 5.74
N GLU A 24 -9.57 8.61 4.61
CA GLU A 24 -8.61 8.73 3.50
C GLU A 24 -7.29 9.41 3.91
N GLU A 25 -7.36 10.47 4.72
CA GLU A 25 -6.17 11.20 5.20
C GLU A 25 -5.31 10.34 6.13
N GLU A 26 -5.96 9.58 7.01
CA GLU A 26 -5.30 8.61 7.90
C GLU A 26 -4.65 7.47 7.10
N MET A 27 -5.33 6.96 6.07
CA MET A 27 -4.74 5.97 5.16
C MET A 27 -3.54 6.53 4.40
N ALA A 28 -3.60 7.78 3.93
CA ALA A 28 -2.47 8.43 3.27
C ALA A 28 -1.25 8.57 4.20
N ARG A 29 -1.48 8.94 5.47
CA ARG A 29 -0.42 8.99 6.49
C ARG A 29 0.16 7.61 6.79
N LEU A 30 -0.70 6.60 6.93
CA LEU A 30 -0.29 5.21 7.12
C LEU A 30 0.58 4.73 5.94
N ALA A 31 0.14 4.97 4.70
CA ALA A 31 0.87 4.61 3.48
C ALA A 31 2.28 5.26 3.46
N LEU A 32 2.37 6.55 3.80
CA LEU A 32 3.66 7.24 3.89
C LEU A 32 4.58 6.62 4.94
N GLY A 33 4.06 6.32 6.13
CA GLY A 33 4.84 5.69 7.19
C GLY A 33 5.29 4.27 6.85
N LEU A 34 4.41 3.47 6.26
CA LEU A 34 4.72 2.13 5.75
C LEU A 34 5.81 2.17 4.70
N ARG A 35 5.70 3.07 3.71
CA ARG A 35 6.73 3.23 2.67
C ARG A 35 8.10 3.54 3.27
N THR A 36 8.17 4.48 4.22
CA THR A 36 9.44 4.82 4.90
C THR A 36 10.00 3.64 5.68
N ARG A 37 9.14 2.86 6.36
CA ARG A 37 9.57 1.66 7.07
C ARG A 37 10.11 0.61 6.10
N LEU A 38 9.41 0.35 5.01
CA LEU A 38 9.75 -0.67 4.01
C LEU A 38 11.01 -0.32 3.21
N GLN A 39 11.41 0.95 3.14
CA GLN A 39 12.74 1.31 2.65
C GLN A 39 13.87 0.77 3.53
N ASN A 40 13.63 0.64 4.84
CA ASN A 40 14.59 0.08 5.79
C ASN A 40 14.40 -1.44 6.01
N ASP A 41 13.18 -1.94 5.80
CA ASP A 41 12.79 -3.35 5.93
C ASP A 41 12.28 -3.87 4.58
N ALA A 42 13.16 -3.90 3.59
CA ALA A 42 12.81 -4.19 2.20
C ALA A 42 12.35 -5.64 1.96
N GLY A 43 12.61 -6.56 2.90
CA GLY A 43 12.21 -7.97 2.82
C GLY A 43 10.79 -8.27 3.31
N ASN A 44 10.06 -7.25 3.79
CA ASN A 44 8.75 -7.43 4.41
C ASN A 44 7.63 -7.53 3.37
N VAL A 45 7.37 -8.75 2.90
CA VAL A 45 6.33 -9.06 1.90
C VAL A 45 4.96 -8.56 2.33
N GLU A 46 4.54 -8.84 3.57
CA GLU A 46 3.22 -8.45 4.07
C GLU A 46 3.04 -6.92 4.13
N GLY A 47 4.09 -6.19 4.51
CA GLY A 47 4.06 -4.74 4.51
C GLY A 47 3.95 -4.16 3.09
N TRP A 48 4.62 -4.76 2.10
CA TRP A 48 4.45 -4.40 0.69
C TRP A 48 3.05 -4.71 0.17
N LEU A 49 2.47 -5.86 0.53
CA LEU A 49 1.08 -6.20 0.20
C LEU A 49 0.10 -5.18 0.78
N MET A 50 0.28 -4.80 2.04
CA MET A 50 -0.57 -3.82 2.70
C MET A 50 -0.46 -2.44 2.05
N LEU A 51 0.76 -1.97 1.76
CA LEU A 51 0.97 -0.71 1.06
C LEU A 51 0.31 -0.73 -0.33
N GLY A 52 0.37 -1.88 -1.02
CA GLY A 52 -0.34 -2.11 -2.27
C GLY A 52 -1.85 -1.92 -2.15
N ARG A 53 -2.47 -2.56 -1.15
CA ARG A 53 -3.91 -2.46 -0.86
C ARG A 53 -4.31 -1.03 -0.53
N ILE A 54 -3.56 -0.35 0.31
CA ILE A 54 -3.85 1.06 0.68
C ILE A 54 -3.73 1.95 -0.56
N GLY A 55 -2.71 1.74 -1.40
CA GLY A 55 -2.57 2.45 -2.68
C GLY A 55 -3.80 2.28 -3.57
N MET A 56 -4.36 1.07 -3.65
CA MET A 56 -5.58 0.80 -4.42
C MET A 56 -6.81 1.49 -3.85
N VAL A 57 -6.96 1.52 -2.52
CA VAL A 57 -8.08 2.21 -1.85
C VAL A 57 -8.01 3.72 -2.05
N LEU A 58 -6.81 4.28 -2.02
CA LEU A 58 -6.57 5.71 -2.26
C LEU A 58 -6.60 6.10 -3.75
N GLY A 59 -6.85 5.15 -4.66
CA GLY A 59 -6.78 5.40 -6.12
C GLY A 59 -5.37 5.73 -6.62
N ASN A 60 -4.33 5.48 -5.81
CA ASN A 60 -2.94 5.71 -6.17
C ASN A 60 -2.35 4.47 -6.84
N ALA A 61 -2.66 4.30 -8.13
CA ALA A 61 -2.25 3.15 -8.94
C ALA A 61 -0.72 2.98 -9.00
N GLY A 62 0.05 4.07 -9.01
CA GLY A 62 1.52 4.02 -9.02
C GLY A 62 2.10 3.43 -7.73
N THR A 63 1.61 3.86 -6.58
CA THR A 63 2.00 3.30 -5.27
C THR A 63 1.61 1.83 -5.18
N ALA A 64 0.39 1.50 -5.61
CA ALA A 64 -0.10 0.12 -5.59
C ALA A 64 0.79 -0.80 -6.46
N THR A 65 1.05 -0.38 -7.70
CA THR A 65 1.86 -1.14 -8.66
C THR A 65 3.26 -1.37 -8.12
N GLY A 66 3.93 -0.34 -7.62
CA GLY A 66 5.28 -0.46 -7.07
C GLY A 66 5.35 -1.35 -5.83
N ALA A 67 4.36 -1.26 -4.94
CA ALA A 67 4.32 -2.07 -3.73
C ALA A 67 4.06 -3.56 -4.04
N TYR A 68 3.07 -3.88 -4.87
CA TYR A 68 2.81 -5.25 -5.27
C TYR A 68 3.94 -5.85 -6.10
N ALA A 69 4.63 -5.07 -6.94
CA ALA A 69 5.83 -5.51 -7.65
C ALA A 69 6.95 -5.93 -6.68
N ASN A 70 7.16 -5.17 -5.60
CA ASN A 70 8.14 -5.54 -4.58
C ASN A 70 7.73 -6.82 -3.83
N ALA A 71 6.46 -6.94 -3.43
CA ALA A 71 5.94 -8.16 -2.79
C ALA A 71 6.13 -9.39 -3.69
N TYR A 72 5.76 -9.29 -4.97
CA TYR A 72 5.86 -10.38 -5.93
C TYR A 72 7.31 -10.77 -6.23
N ARG A 73 8.23 -9.79 -6.28
CA ARG A 73 9.67 -10.07 -6.45
C ARG A 73 10.25 -10.85 -5.26
N LEU A 74 9.77 -10.58 -4.05
CA LEU A 74 10.25 -11.21 -2.81
C LEU A 74 9.65 -12.60 -2.62
N ASP A 75 8.38 -12.77 -2.98
CA ASP A 75 7.65 -14.04 -2.90
C ASP A 75 6.75 -14.23 -4.14
N PRO A 76 7.30 -14.81 -5.24
CA PRO A 76 6.54 -15.01 -6.48
C PRO A 76 5.38 -16.00 -6.34
N GLU A 77 5.43 -16.90 -5.36
CA GLU A 77 4.38 -17.90 -5.10
C GLU A 77 3.21 -17.29 -4.30
N ASN A 78 3.38 -16.07 -3.76
CA ASN A 78 2.32 -15.36 -3.07
C ASN A 78 1.24 -14.91 -4.07
N ARG A 79 0.15 -15.68 -4.12
CA ARG A 79 -1.01 -15.37 -4.96
C ARG A 79 -1.59 -13.98 -4.71
N GLY A 80 -1.53 -13.48 -3.47
CA GLY A 80 -1.97 -12.13 -3.14
C GLY A 80 -1.11 -11.06 -3.82
N ALA A 81 0.20 -11.26 -3.87
CA ALA A 81 1.11 -10.36 -4.58
C ALA A 81 0.89 -10.40 -6.09
N ALA A 82 0.79 -11.59 -6.67
CA ALA A 82 0.57 -11.76 -8.11
C ALA A 82 -0.74 -11.12 -8.58
N LEU A 83 -1.85 -11.39 -7.88
CA LEU A 83 -3.17 -10.83 -8.19
C LEU A 83 -3.21 -9.31 -7.99
N GLY A 84 -2.69 -8.83 -6.86
CA GLY A 84 -2.63 -7.39 -6.58
C GLY A 84 -1.80 -6.63 -7.62
N TYR A 85 -0.69 -7.23 -8.07
CA TYR A 85 0.15 -6.62 -9.10
C TYR A 85 -0.57 -6.54 -10.45
N ALA A 86 -1.24 -7.61 -10.87
CA ALA A 86 -2.03 -7.62 -12.09
C ALA A 86 -3.16 -6.57 -12.06
N GLU A 87 -3.92 -6.50 -10.95
CA GLU A 87 -5.00 -5.52 -10.80
C GLU A 87 -4.47 -4.07 -10.86
N ALA A 88 -3.36 -3.81 -10.18
CA ALA A 88 -2.74 -2.48 -10.17
C ALA A 88 -2.22 -2.06 -11.57
N LEU A 89 -1.65 -2.99 -12.34
CA LEU A 89 -1.22 -2.74 -13.72
C LEU A 89 -2.40 -2.41 -14.64
N THR A 90 -3.54 -3.08 -14.47
CA THR A 90 -4.76 -2.77 -15.24
C THR A 90 -5.24 -1.34 -14.96
N ARG A 91 -5.32 -0.94 -13.68
CA ARG A 91 -5.69 0.44 -13.31
C ARG A 91 -4.67 1.47 -13.78
N SER A 92 -3.37 1.20 -13.62
CA SER A 92 -2.33 2.12 -14.09
C SER A 92 -2.29 2.29 -15.61
N SER A 93 -2.83 1.34 -16.37
CA SER A 93 -2.96 1.46 -17.82
C SER A 93 -4.16 2.33 -18.23
N ASP A 94 -5.06 2.63 -17.30
CA ASP A 94 -6.17 3.56 -17.50
C ASP A 94 -5.68 5.02 -17.43
N PRO A 95 -5.86 5.82 -18.49
CA PRO A 95 -5.47 7.23 -18.51
C PRO A 95 -6.17 8.10 -17.45
N GLU A 96 -7.32 7.65 -16.92
CA GLU A 96 -8.09 8.37 -15.90
C GLU A 96 -7.47 8.20 -14.50
N ASP A 97 -6.94 7.02 -14.20
CA ASP A 97 -6.32 6.70 -12.91
C ASP A 97 -4.93 7.34 -12.78
N ASN A 98 -4.16 7.39 -13.87
CA ASN A 98 -2.87 8.10 -13.88
C ASN A 98 -3.02 9.60 -13.61
N ARG A 99 -4.18 10.20 -13.91
CA ARG A 99 -4.47 11.62 -13.62
C ARG A 99 -4.78 11.88 -12.15
N ARG A 100 -5.15 10.87 -11.36
CA ARG A 100 -5.47 11.00 -9.93
C ARG A 100 -4.29 10.69 -8.99
N GLY A 101 -3.25 10.02 -9.50
CA GLY A 101 -2.09 9.55 -8.73
C GLY A 101 -0.82 10.41 -8.79
N GLY A 102 -0.89 11.63 -9.33
CA GLY A 102 0.25 12.56 -9.49
C GLY A 102 0.37 13.60 -8.38
#